data_AF-A0A8J9V6X6-F1
#
_entry.id   AF-A0A8J9V6X6-F1
#
_cell.length_a   1.000
_cell.length_b   1.000
_cell.length_c   1.000
_cell.angle_alpha   90.00
_cell.angle_beta   90.00
_cell.angle_gamma   90.00
#
_symmetry.space_group_name_H-M   'P 1'
#
loop_
_entity.id
_entity.type
_entity.pdbx_description
1 polymer ?
#
loop_
_entity_poly.entity_id
_entity_poly.type
_entity_poly.pdbx_seq_one_letter_code
_entity_poly.pdbx_strand_id
1 'polypeptide(L)'
;MLDKILGLQVPQKFQEGVELLMLKSGVNSSGSGEEDVSPLCWRCRRHAPPLAAQCPRCRHQPAYSLATHEVLPLVQFEPAEGITHEEAMDLIQRMPIPEVEKAQVEGADILRIDHDIDYSDPFLDKVEEDEEGMVVCSRSALLHLSPVCVVVVERPPLSPQYYRNMLPELPVTTCPSCHNLFYMEDYEIQMVTKGHCTFCRHPAESIKDSEESKDESLTNGSGSTTPRSPSNEHDTWQ
;
A
#
# COMPACT_ATOMS: atom_id res chain seq x y z
N MET A 1 -10.57 13.80 -44.52
CA MET A 1 -9.34 12.97 -44.55
C MET A 1 -9.56 11.62 -43.87
N LEU A 2 -10.49 11.54 -42.90
CA LEU A 2 -10.88 10.30 -42.20
C LEU A 2 -11.74 9.34 -43.05
N ASP A 3 -12.57 9.84 -43.98
CA ASP A 3 -13.43 8.99 -44.82
C ASP A 3 -12.67 8.00 -45.71
N LYS A 4 -11.44 8.33 -46.11
CA LYS A 4 -10.59 7.43 -46.92
C LYS A 4 -10.02 6.27 -46.10
N ILE A 5 -9.94 6.43 -44.77
CA ILE A 5 -9.42 5.41 -43.85
C ILE A 5 -10.52 4.38 -43.53
N LEU A 6 -11.79 4.81 -43.47
CA LEU A 6 -12.95 3.95 -43.22
C LEU A 6 -13.28 3.00 -44.37
N GLY A 7 -12.77 3.24 -45.57
CA GLY A 7 -12.98 2.39 -46.76
C GLY A 7 -11.89 1.34 -47.01
N LEU A 8 -10.86 1.27 -46.17
CA LEU A 8 -9.76 0.31 -46.35
C LEU A 8 -10.19 -1.09 -45.87
N GLN A 9 -10.28 -2.03 -46.80
CA GLN A 9 -10.50 -3.44 -46.49
C GLN A 9 -9.17 -4.15 -46.25
N VAL A 10 -9.14 -5.02 -45.23
CA VAL A 10 -7.99 -5.89 -44.96
C VAL A 10 -7.85 -6.89 -46.10
N PRO A 11 -6.66 -7.03 -46.73
CA PRO A 11 -6.44 -8.05 -47.75
C PRO A 11 -6.71 -9.47 -47.22
N GLN A 12 -7.36 -10.32 -48.02
CA GLN A 12 -7.85 -11.65 -47.62
C GLN A 12 -6.79 -12.54 -46.94
N LYS A 13 -5.52 -12.43 -47.33
CA LYS A 13 -4.38 -13.15 -46.72
C LYS A 13 -4.10 -12.79 -45.25
N PHE A 14 -4.57 -11.65 -44.78
CA PHE A 14 -4.41 -11.18 -43.40
C PHE A 14 -5.72 -11.17 -42.63
N GLN A 15 -6.82 -11.53 -43.27
CA GLN A 15 -8.15 -11.45 -42.67
C GLN A 15 -8.26 -12.40 -41.48
N GLU A 16 -7.87 -13.67 -41.64
CA GLU A 16 -7.86 -14.64 -40.55
C GLU A 16 -6.94 -14.23 -39.39
N GLY A 17 -5.76 -13.67 -39.69
CA GLY A 17 -4.82 -13.19 -38.68
C GLY A 17 -5.37 -11.99 -37.90
N VAL A 18 -6.05 -11.07 -38.60
CA VAL A 18 -6.72 -9.92 -37.99
C VAL A 18 -7.94 -10.36 -37.18
N GLU A 19 -8.74 -11.30 -37.69
CA GLU A 19 -9.89 -11.88 -36.98
C GLU A 19 -9.46 -12.62 -35.70
N LEU A 20 -8.39 -13.41 -35.76
CA LEU A 20 -7.80 -14.06 -34.58
C LEU A 20 -7.25 -13.04 -33.59
N LEU A 21 -6.61 -11.97 -34.07
CA LEU A 21 -6.14 -10.88 -33.21
C LEU A 21 -7.32 -10.13 -32.58
N MET A 22 -8.41 -9.91 -33.31
CA MET A 22 -9.64 -9.30 -32.81
C MET A 22 -10.34 -10.19 -31.78
N LEU A 23 -10.38 -11.50 -31.96
CA LEU A 23 -10.91 -12.43 -30.96
C LEU A 23 -10.03 -12.48 -29.70
N LYS A 24 -8.71 -12.54 -29.87
CA LYS A 24 -7.74 -12.52 -28.76
C LYS A 24 -7.75 -11.18 -28.01
N SER A 25 -7.98 -10.07 -28.72
CA SER A 25 -8.10 -8.74 -28.14
C SER A 25 -9.50 -8.46 -27.60
N GLY A 26 -10.53 -9.09 -28.16
CA GLY A 26 -11.94 -8.96 -27.79
C GLY A 26 -12.26 -9.61 -26.44
N VAL A 27 -11.48 -10.60 -26.01
CA VAL A 27 -11.48 -11.10 -24.62
C VAL A 27 -10.96 -10.04 -23.63
N ASN A 28 -10.22 -9.04 -24.11
CA ASN A 28 -9.68 -7.94 -23.30
C ASN A 28 -10.38 -6.59 -23.58
N SER A 29 -11.37 -6.56 -24.46
CA SER A 29 -12.22 -5.39 -24.70
C SER A 29 -13.62 -5.77 -24.29
N SER A 30 -13.94 -5.52 -23.02
CA SER A 30 -15.32 -5.45 -22.53
C SER A 30 -16.03 -4.33 -23.28
N GLY A 31 -16.49 -4.63 -24.50
CA GLY A 31 -17.30 -3.77 -25.34
C GLY A 31 -18.77 -4.12 -25.16
N SER A 32 -19.33 -3.76 -24.01
CA SER A 32 -20.77 -3.58 -23.83
C SER A 32 -20.96 -2.27 -23.09
N GLY A 33 -22.00 -1.53 -23.47
CA GLY A 33 -22.18 -0.10 -23.19
C GLY A 33 -21.96 0.35 -21.75
N GLU A 34 -21.70 1.66 -21.64
CA GLU A 34 -21.33 2.44 -20.46
C GLU A 34 -19.93 2.15 -19.91
N GLU A 35 -19.32 3.19 -19.37
CA GLU A 35 -17.88 3.34 -19.16
C GLU A 35 -17.39 2.53 -17.97
N ASP A 36 -17.48 1.20 -18.06
CA ASP A 36 -17.14 0.30 -16.96
C ASP A 36 -15.61 0.20 -16.84
N VAL A 37 -15.02 1.16 -16.12
CA VAL A 37 -13.59 1.26 -15.83
C VAL A 37 -13.19 0.03 -15.02
N SER A 38 -12.74 -1.00 -15.73
CA SER A 38 -12.25 -2.22 -15.11
C SER A 38 -11.03 -1.93 -14.23
N PRO A 39 -10.95 -2.48 -13.00
CA PRO A 39 -9.85 -2.18 -12.10
C PRO A 39 -8.50 -2.63 -12.68
N LEU A 40 -7.46 -1.84 -12.44
CA LEU A 40 -6.10 -2.16 -12.85
C LEU A 40 -5.45 -3.12 -11.84
N CYS A 41 -4.79 -4.17 -12.34
CA CYS A 41 -3.86 -4.94 -11.52
C CYS A 41 -2.54 -4.20 -11.40
N TRP A 42 -2.15 -3.82 -10.17
CA TRP A 42 -0.94 -3.05 -9.91
C TRP A 42 0.37 -3.82 -10.08
N ARG A 43 0.30 -5.16 -10.13
CA ARG A 43 1.45 -6.02 -10.45
C ARG A 43 1.73 -6.08 -11.95
N CYS A 44 0.75 -6.45 -12.78
CA CYS A 44 0.96 -6.68 -14.22
C CYS A 44 0.47 -5.53 -15.13
N ARG A 45 -0.05 -4.44 -14.55
CA ARG A 45 -0.61 -3.26 -15.24
C ARG A 45 -1.65 -3.62 -16.32
N ARG A 46 -2.41 -4.68 -16.08
CA ARG A 46 -3.51 -5.13 -16.93
C ARG A 46 -4.82 -4.94 -16.19
N HIS A 47 -5.86 -4.50 -16.90
CA HIS A 47 -7.22 -4.51 -16.36
C HIS A 47 -7.62 -5.93 -15.99
N ALA A 48 -8.13 -6.10 -14.78
CA ALA A 48 -8.77 -7.31 -14.32
C ALA A 48 -10.29 -7.15 -14.46
N PRO A 49 -11.02 -8.26 -14.70
CA PRO A 49 -12.48 -8.23 -14.61
C PRO A 49 -12.92 -7.68 -13.24
N PRO A 50 -14.03 -6.93 -13.17
CA PRO A 50 -14.55 -6.46 -11.89
C PRO A 50 -14.86 -7.65 -10.97
N LEU A 51 -14.61 -7.50 -9.67
CA LEU A 51 -14.83 -8.51 -8.63
C LEU A 51 -13.97 -9.78 -8.75
N ALA A 52 -12.98 -9.82 -9.66
CA ALA A 52 -12.02 -10.91 -9.68
C ALA A 52 -11.21 -10.93 -8.38
N ALA A 53 -11.29 -12.04 -7.63
CA ALA A 53 -10.53 -12.23 -6.40
C ALA A 53 -9.01 -12.27 -6.65
N GLN A 54 -8.61 -12.65 -7.87
CA GLN A 54 -7.22 -12.71 -8.31
C GLN A 54 -7.10 -12.27 -9.77
N CYS A 55 -5.97 -11.67 -10.13
CA CYS A 55 -5.67 -11.33 -11.52
C CYS A 55 -5.56 -12.61 -12.37
N PRO A 56 -6.26 -12.72 -13.52
CA PRO A 56 -6.21 -13.92 -14.36
C PRO A 56 -4.84 -14.19 -14.98
N ARG A 57 -3.93 -13.20 -15.00
CA ARG A 57 -2.59 -13.32 -15.58
C ARG A 57 -1.51 -13.65 -14.54
N CYS A 58 -1.40 -12.85 -13.49
CA CYS A 58 -0.32 -12.99 -12.51
C CYS A 58 -0.78 -13.61 -11.18
N ARG A 59 -2.08 -13.94 -11.05
CA ARG A 59 -2.72 -14.42 -9.82
C ARG A 59 -2.53 -13.54 -8.58
N HIS A 60 -2.10 -12.28 -8.78
CA HIS A 60 -2.05 -11.28 -7.73
C HIS A 60 -3.45 -11.06 -7.14
N GLN A 61 -3.54 -11.09 -5.81
CA GLN A 61 -4.75 -10.79 -5.07
C GLN A 61 -4.85 -9.27 -4.82
N PRO A 62 -5.71 -8.53 -5.53
CA PRO A 62 -5.87 -7.10 -5.32
C PRO A 62 -6.39 -6.82 -3.91
N ALA A 63 -5.80 -5.80 -3.27
CA ALA A 63 -6.32 -5.25 -2.03
C ALA A 63 -7.39 -4.19 -2.34
N TYR A 64 -8.42 -4.10 -1.51
CA TYR A 64 -9.54 -3.18 -1.70
C TYR A 64 -9.66 -2.23 -0.50
N SER A 65 -10.03 -0.98 -0.78
CA SER A 65 -10.42 -0.01 0.25
C SER A 65 -11.81 -0.40 0.78
N LEU A 66 -11.96 -0.58 2.10
CA LEU A 66 -13.29 -0.85 2.67
C LEU A 66 -14.17 0.41 2.85
N ALA A 67 -13.69 1.58 2.43
CA ALA A 67 -14.52 2.79 2.38
C ALA A 67 -15.16 2.98 1.01
N THR A 68 -14.37 2.87 -0.06
CA THR A 68 -14.78 3.15 -1.44
C THR A 68 -14.98 1.90 -2.30
N HIS A 69 -14.53 0.73 -1.82
CA HIS A 69 -14.48 -0.53 -2.57
C HIS A 69 -13.61 -0.50 -3.84
N GLU A 70 -12.72 0.49 -3.95
CA GLU A 70 -11.76 0.60 -5.04
C GLU A 70 -10.54 -0.30 -4.82
N VAL A 71 -9.89 -0.71 -5.92
CA VAL A 71 -8.63 -1.46 -5.86
C VAL A 71 -7.49 -0.54 -5.47
N LEU A 72 -6.88 -0.82 -4.33
CA LEU A 72 -5.75 -0.07 -3.79
C LEU A 72 -4.48 -0.34 -4.60
N PRO A 73 -3.57 0.64 -4.72
CA PRO A 73 -2.26 0.50 -5.37
C PRO A 73 -1.26 -0.37 -4.60
N LEU A 74 -1.72 -1.47 -4.01
CA LEU A 74 -0.93 -2.34 -3.16
C LEU A 74 -0.59 -3.65 -3.85
N VAL A 75 0.68 -4.04 -3.77
CA VAL A 75 1.17 -5.37 -4.17
C VAL A 75 1.64 -6.12 -2.93
N GLN A 76 1.02 -7.26 -2.65
CA GLN A 76 1.41 -8.11 -1.53
C GLN A 76 2.73 -8.82 -1.83
N PHE A 77 3.62 -8.85 -0.84
CA PHE A 77 4.90 -9.54 -0.93
C PHE A 77 5.24 -10.28 0.37
N GLU A 78 6.16 -11.24 0.27
CA GLU A 78 6.73 -11.95 1.41
C GLU A 78 8.25 -11.80 1.43
N PRO A 79 8.87 -11.54 2.60
CA PRO A 79 10.32 -11.62 2.75
C PRO A 79 10.82 -13.03 2.45
N ALA A 80 12.00 -13.14 1.83
CA ALA A 80 12.64 -14.42 1.56
C ALA A 80 12.89 -15.25 2.84
N GLU A 81 12.95 -16.58 2.69
CA GLU A 81 13.18 -17.53 3.78
C GLU A 81 14.44 -17.19 4.59
N GLY A 82 14.28 -16.97 5.91
CA GLY A 82 15.38 -16.62 6.81
C GLY A 82 15.49 -15.14 7.19
N ILE A 83 14.44 -14.33 6.92
CA ILE A 83 14.31 -12.96 7.43
C ILE A 83 13.16 -12.95 8.45
N THR A 84 13.44 -12.55 9.69
CA THR A 84 12.39 -12.37 10.71
C THR A 84 11.60 -11.09 10.44
N HIS A 85 10.40 -10.96 11.00
CA HIS A 85 9.59 -9.74 10.86
C HIS A 85 10.36 -8.49 11.32
N GLU A 86 11.07 -8.58 12.45
CA GLU A 86 11.89 -7.50 12.99
C GLU A 86 13.06 -7.15 12.05
N GLU A 87 13.75 -8.15 11.50
CA GLU A 87 14.82 -7.92 10.52
C GLU A 87 14.28 -7.29 9.24
N ALA A 88 13.12 -7.72 8.75
CA ALA A 88 12.50 -7.14 7.55
C ALA A 88 12.16 -5.67 7.76
N MET A 89 11.58 -5.32 8.92
CA MET A 89 11.25 -3.95 9.28
C MET A 89 12.49 -3.07 9.42
N ASP A 90 13.55 -3.58 10.05
CA ASP A 90 14.84 -2.87 10.19
C ASP A 90 15.52 -2.64 8.84
N LEU A 91 15.48 -3.59 7.91
CA LEU A 91 16.00 -3.42 6.55
C LEU A 91 15.23 -2.34 5.76
N ILE A 92 13.91 -2.29 5.90
CA ILE A 92 13.08 -1.28 5.21
C ILE A 92 13.28 0.12 5.80
N GLN A 93 13.52 0.23 7.10
CA GLN A 93 13.77 1.52 7.76
C GLN A 93 15.17 2.07 7.46
N ARG A 94 16.13 1.20 7.16
CA ARG A 94 17.47 1.58 6.72
C ARG A 94 17.39 2.09 5.28
N MET A 95 17.21 3.40 5.13
CA MET A 95 17.33 4.05 3.82
C MET A 95 18.64 3.61 3.15
N PRO A 96 18.60 3.22 1.87
CA PRO A 96 19.78 2.77 1.17
C PRO A 96 20.82 3.88 1.19
N ILE A 97 22.04 3.54 1.63
CA ILE A 97 23.19 4.42 1.49
C ILE A 97 23.41 4.53 -0.02
N PRO A 98 23.39 5.72 -0.64
CA PRO A 98 23.68 5.84 -2.05
C PRO A 98 25.07 5.26 -2.31
N GLU A 99 25.13 4.21 -3.12
CA GLU A 99 26.39 3.66 -3.56
C GLU A 99 27.10 4.75 -4.37
N VAL A 100 28.17 5.30 -3.80
CA VAL A 100 29.01 6.30 -4.45
C VAL A 100 29.75 5.57 -5.58
N GLU A 101 29.18 5.58 -6.77
CA GLU A 101 29.90 5.15 -7.96
C GLU A 101 31.03 6.14 -8.25
N LYS A 102 32.25 5.62 -8.11
CA LYS A 102 33.48 6.28 -8.57
C LYS A 102 33.58 6.11 -10.08
N ALA A 103 33.61 7.22 -10.82
CA ALA A 103 34.70 7.62 -11.73
C ALA A 103 34.21 8.42 -12.95
N GLN A 104 34.93 9.51 -13.18
CA GLN A 104 34.87 10.45 -14.29
C GLN A 104 34.88 9.81 -15.69
N VAL A 105 34.13 10.39 -16.64
CA VAL A 105 34.64 10.63 -18.00
C VAL A 105 34.15 12.00 -18.49
N GLU A 106 35.10 12.86 -18.87
CA GLU A 106 34.88 14.16 -19.50
C GLU A 106 34.37 14.01 -20.95
N GLY A 107 33.41 14.84 -21.34
CA GLY A 107 33.25 15.27 -22.73
C GLY A 107 31.96 14.85 -23.44
N ALA A 108 31.22 15.89 -23.86
CA ALA A 108 30.05 15.92 -24.74
C ALA A 108 28.68 15.67 -24.08
N ASP A 109 27.92 16.77 -24.01
CA ASP A 109 26.54 16.89 -23.58
C ASP A 109 25.62 16.21 -24.62
N ILE A 110 25.45 14.90 -24.48
CA ILE A 110 24.36 14.13 -25.08
C ILE A 110 23.51 13.71 -23.89
N LEU A 111 22.22 14.09 -23.88
CA LEU A 111 21.22 13.53 -22.98
C LEU A 111 21.03 12.04 -23.30
N ARG A 112 21.98 11.22 -22.86
CA ARG A 112 21.73 9.80 -22.64
C ARG A 112 20.76 9.76 -21.48
N ILE A 113 19.52 9.40 -21.77
CA ILE A 113 18.67 8.81 -20.74
C ILE A 113 19.34 7.47 -20.47
N ASP A 114 20.35 7.48 -19.61
CA ASP A 114 20.83 6.29 -18.95
C ASP A 114 19.63 5.82 -18.14
N HIS A 115 18.83 4.97 -18.79
CA HIS A 115 17.80 4.21 -18.14
C HIS A 115 18.54 3.12 -17.38
N ASP A 116 19.28 3.52 -16.35
CA ASP A 116 19.58 2.68 -15.20
C ASP A 116 18.22 2.45 -14.55
N ILE A 117 17.42 1.59 -15.18
CA ILE A 117 16.34 0.91 -14.49
C ILE A 117 17.09 0.23 -13.37
N ASP A 118 16.81 0.62 -12.14
CA ASP A 118 17.18 -0.13 -10.97
C ASP A 118 16.56 -1.53 -11.10
N TYR A 119 17.25 -2.44 -11.80
CA TYR A 119 16.93 -3.88 -11.92
C TYR A 119 16.94 -4.58 -10.55
N SER A 120 17.20 -3.83 -9.48
CA SER A 120 17.06 -4.26 -8.10
C SER A 120 15.62 -4.29 -7.60
N ASP A 121 14.65 -3.73 -8.36
CA ASP A 121 13.27 -3.63 -7.93
C ASP A 121 12.37 -4.77 -8.45
N PRO A 122 12.06 -5.80 -7.62
CA PRO A 122 11.27 -6.96 -8.03
C PRO A 122 9.80 -6.65 -8.36
N PHE A 123 9.35 -5.40 -8.15
CA PHE A 123 7.98 -4.98 -8.43
C PHE A 123 7.84 -4.21 -9.76
N LEU A 124 8.96 -3.78 -10.35
CA LEU A 124 8.99 -3.09 -11.65
C LEU A 124 9.40 -4.02 -12.79
N ASP A 125 9.98 -5.18 -12.47
CA ASP A 125 10.30 -6.20 -13.45
C ASP A 125 9.04 -6.72 -14.16
N LYS A 126 9.18 -6.91 -15.46
CA LYS A 126 8.10 -7.44 -16.30
C LYS A 126 7.82 -8.86 -15.87
N VAL A 127 6.73 -9.06 -15.14
CA VAL A 127 6.26 -10.38 -14.72
C VAL A 127 6.14 -11.28 -15.94
N GLU A 128 7.02 -12.29 -16.01
CA GLU A 128 6.96 -13.34 -17.01
C GLU A 128 5.68 -14.18 -16.80
N GLU A 129 5.19 -14.83 -17.85
CA GLU A 129 3.93 -15.59 -17.77
C GLU A 129 4.01 -16.77 -16.79
N ASP A 130 5.22 -17.20 -16.40
CA ASP A 130 5.49 -18.30 -15.50
C ASP A 130 5.64 -17.89 -14.01
N GLU A 131 5.81 -16.59 -13.70
CA GLU A 131 5.95 -16.09 -12.32
C GLU A 131 4.58 -15.78 -11.67
N GLU A 132 3.81 -16.84 -11.47
CA GLU A 132 2.50 -16.77 -10.83
C GLU A 132 2.61 -16.52 -9.31
N GLY A 133 1.81 -15.59 -8.79
CA GLY A 133 1.56 -15.49 -7.35
C GLY A 133 2.18 -14.29 -6.64
N MET A 134 2.79 -14.55 -5.50
CA MET A 134 3.23 -13.55 -4.53
C MET A 134 4.68 -13.16 -4.75
N VAL A 135 5.00 -11.87 -4.69
CA VAL A 135 6.37 -11.40 -4.91
C VAL A 135 7.22 -11.75 -3.68
N VAL A 136 8.34 -12.44 -3.88
CA VAL A 136 9.30 -12.75 -2.81
C VAL A 136 10.42 -11.73 -2.83
N CYS A 137 10.62 -11.02 -1.73
CA CYS A 137 11.64 -9.97 -1.63
C CYS A 137 12.90 -10.49 -0.93
N SER A 138 14.03 -10.41 -1.62
CA SER A 138 15.35 -10.67 -1.04
C SER A 138 15.78 -9.55 -0.09
N ARG A 139 16.83 -9.79 0.72
CA ARG A 139 17.40 -8.79 1.64
C ARG A 139 17.80 -7.49 0.92
N SER A 140 18.38 -7.60 -0.29
CA SER A 140 18.76 -6.44 -1.09
C SER A 140 17.55 -5.67 -1.59
N ALA A 141 16.49 -6.36 -2.04
CA ALA A 141 15.26 -5.69 -2.45
C ALA A 141 14.66 -4.89 -1.28
N LEU A 142 14.56 -5.49 -0.09
CA LEU A 142 14.02 -4.81 1.11
C LEU A 142 14.80 -3.55 1.50
N LEU A 143 16.12 -3.51 1.29
CA LEU A 143 16.96 -2.32 1.53
C LEU A 143 16.70 -1.19 0.54
N HIS A 144 16.31 -1.50 -0.68
CA HIS A 144 15.99 -0.49 -1.70
C HIS A 144 14.53 -0.05 -1.63
N LEU A 145 13.67 -0.77 -0.90
CA LEU A 145 12.29 -0.37 -0.68
C LEU A 145 12.23 0.86 0.24
N SER A 146 11.55 1.91 -0.23
CA SER A 146 11.28 3.08 0.60
C SER A 146 10.28 2.74 1.71
N PRO A 147 10.54 3.13 2.97
CA PRO A 147 9.63 2.86 4.09
C PRO A 147 8.26 3.52 3.93
N VAL A 148 8.19 4.66 3.22
CA VAL A 148 6.93 5.38 2.96
C VAL A 148 6.00 4.58 2.04
N CYS A 149 6.58 3.72 1.21
CA CYS A 149 5.85 2.90 0.25
C CYS A 149 5.50 1.52 0.81
N VAL A 150 5.74 1.21 2.09
CA VAL A 150 5.43 -0.10 2.66
C VAL A 150 4.31 0.04 3.68
N VAL A 151 3.30 -0.82 3.55
CA VAL A 151 2.18 -0.96 4.49
C VAL A 151 2.24 -2.36 5.08
N VAL A 152 2.28 -2.44 6.41
CA VAL A 152 2.30 -3.71 7.13
C VAL A 152 0.98 -3.90 7.86
N VAL A 153 0.36 -5.06 7.65
CA VAL A 153 -0.90 -5.45 8.28
C VAL A 153 -0.62 -6.55 9.29
N GLU A 154 -0.61 -6.19 10.56
CA GLU A 154 -0.42 -7.12 11.68
C GLU A 154 -1.78 -7.54 12.23
N ARG A 155 -2.09 -8.84 12.18
CA ARG A 155 -3.33 -9.40 12.72
C ARG A 155 -3.03 -10.57 13.65
N PRO A 156 -2.79 -10.37 14.96
CA PRO A 156 -2.56 -11.46 15.89
C PRO A 156 -3.76 -12.44 15.91
N PRO A 157 -3.58 -13.78 15.78
CA PRO A 157 -2.34 -14.59 15.81
C PRO A 157 -1.76 -14.96 14.42
N LEU A 158 -2.23 -14.35 13.34
CA LEU A 158 -1.76 -14.61 11.97
C LEU A 158 -0.39 -13.97 11.71
N SER A 159 0.32 -14.46 10.70
CA SER A 159 1.56 -13.84 10.23
C SER A 159 1.30 -12.43 9.68
N PRO A 160 2.25 -11.49 9.87
CA PRO A 160 2.14 -10.15 9.32
C PRO A 160 2.14 -10.20 7.79
N GLN A 161 1.28 -9.41 7.17
CA GLN A 161 1.20 -9.27 5.72
C GLN A 161 1.88 -7.99 5.29
N TYR A 162 2.77 -8.08 4.30
CA TYR A 162 3.48 -6.93 3.75
C TYR A 162 2.88 -6.54 2.42
N TYR A 163 2.65 -5.25 2.26
CA TYR A 163 2.17 -4.65 1.03
C TYR A 163 3.10 -3.52 0.63
N ARG A 164 3.44 -3.47 -0.65
CA ARG A 164 4.12 -2.33 -1.25
C ARG A 164 3.09 -1.46 -1.97
N ASN A 165 3.06 -0.18 -1.62
CA ASN A 165 2.37 0.86 -2.35
C ASN A 165 3.12 1.22 -3.63
N MET A 166 2.50 0.93 -4.77
CA MET A 166 2.99 1.25 -6.11
C MET A 166 2.71 2.70 -6.51
N LEU A 167 1.86 3.41 -5.77
CA LEU A 167 1.52 4.81 -5.99
C LEU A 167 1.56 5.58 -4.66
N PRO A 168 2.75 6.06 -4.23
CA PRO A 168 2.90 6.77 -2.95
C PRO A 168 2.10 8.08 -2.85
N GLU A 169 1.68 8.65 -3.97
CA GLU A 169 0.77 9.81 -4.01
C GLU A 169 -0.62 9.51 -3.44
N LEU A 170 -1.03 8.23 -3.45
CA LEU A 170 -2.25 7.75 -2.81
C LEU A 170 -1.86 6.87 -1.61
N PRO A 171 -1.52 7.47 -0.45
CA PRO A 171 -1.14 6.72 0.73
C PRO A 171 -2.29 5.87 1.27
N VAL A 172 -1.95 4.68 1.74
CA VAL A 172 -2.89 3.69 2.28
C VAL A 172 -2.59 3.47 3.75
N THR A 173 -3.63 3.44 4.58
CA THR A 173 -3.54 3.23 6.02
C THR A 173 -4.35 2.00 6.44
N THR A 174 -4.06 1.49 7.63
CA THR A 174 -4.83 0.40 8.25
C THR A 174 -5.56 0.89 9.48
N CYS A 175 -6.76 0.35 9.72
CA CYS A 175 -7.46 0.64 10.97
C CYS A 175 -6.81 -0.11 12.14
N PRO A 176 -6.56 0.54 13.30
CA PRO A 176 -5.91 -0.11 14.45
C PRO A 176 -6.72 -1.23 15.10
N SER A 177 -8.05 -1.28 14.87
CA SER A 177 -8.94 -2.26 15.52
C SER A 177 -9.31 -3.41 14.59
N CYS A 178 -9.55 -3.14 13.30
CA CYS A 178 -9.96 -4.17 12.33
C CYS A 178 -8.86 -4.55 11.33
N HIS A 179 -7.75 -3.81 11.30
CA HIS A 179 -6.59 -4.05 10.42
C HIS A 179 -6.95 -4.13 8.93
N ASN A 180 -8.09 -3.53 8.54
CA ASN A 180 -8.49 -3.39 7.15
C ASN A 180 -7.82 -2.18 6.51
N LEU A 181 -7.69 -2.23 5.19
CA LEU A 181 -6.99 -1.24 4.38
C LEU A 181 -7.96 -0.16 3.85
N PHE A 182 -7.49 1.08 3.84
CA PHE A 182 -8.21 2.26 3.39
C PHE A 182 -7.25 3.25 2.76
N TYR A 183 -7.70 4.07 1.80
CA TYR A 183 -6.96 5.29 1.50
C TYR A 183 -6.91 6.16 2.75
N MET A 184 -5.74 6.76 3.00
CA MET A 184 -5.52 7.61 4.18
C MET A 184 -6.52 8.75 4.23
N GLU A 185 -6.73 9.44 3.11
CA GLU A 185 -7.68 10.55 2.99
C GLU A 185 -9.12 10.12 3.34
N ASP A 186 -9.61 9.03 2.75
CA ASP A 186 -10.95 8.52 3.04
C ASP A 186 -11.13 8.14 4.51
N TYR A 187 -10.11 7.50 5.10
CA TYR A 187 -10.13 7.12 6.50
C TYR A 187 -10.17 8.35 7.40
N GLU A 188 -9.34 9.37 7.15
CA GLU A 188 -9.31 10.61 7.93
C GLU A 188 -10.62 11.38 7.84
N ILE A 189 -11.15 11.56 6.62
CA ILE A 189 -12.45 12.23 6.40
C ILE A 189 -13.54 11.50 7.17
N GLN A 190 -13.58 10.17 7.09
CA GLN A 190 -14.55 9.36 7.82
C GLN A 190 -14.41 9.52 9.35
N MET A 191 -13.18 9.54 9.86
CA MET A 191 -12.91 9.69 11.29
C MET A 191 -13.32 11.08 11.78
N VAL A 192 -13.08 12.14 11.01
CA VAL A 192 -13.48 13.51 11.35
C VAL A 192 -14.99 13.71 11.23
N THR A 193 -15.61 13.17 10.18
CA THR A 193 -17.06 13.40 9.91
C THR A 193 -17.97 12.52 10.77
N LYS A 194 -17.61 11.24 10.97
CA LYS A 194 -18.45 10.27 11.68
C LYS A 194 -17.90 9.85 13.04
N GLY A 195 -16.61 10.10 13.33
CA GLY A 195 -15.98 9.74 14.60
C GLY A 195 -15.63 8.25 14.76
N HIS A 196 -15.77 7.43 13.70
CA HIS A 196 -15.54 5.99 13.77
C HIS A 196 -15.19 5.35 12.42
N CYS A 197 -14.48 4.23 12.45
CA CYS A 197 -14.14 3.43 11.26
C CYS A 197 -15.41 2.96 10.51
N THR A 198 -15.41 3.03 9.17
CA THR A 198 -16.54 2.58 8.32
C THR A 198 -16.94 1.12 8.57
N PHE A 199 -15.96 0.26 8.86
CA PHE A 199 -16.17 -1.17 8.97
C PHE A 199 -16.48 -1.60 10.40
N CYS A 200 -15.57 -1.37 11.35
CA CYS A 200 -15.73 -1.86 12.73
C CYS A 200 -16.42 -0.87 13.67
N ARG A 201 -16.67 0.36 13.25
CA ARG A 201 -17.24 1.44 14.07
C ARG A 201 -16.48 1.76 15.35
N HIS A 202 -15.21 1.39 15.40
CA HIS A 202 -14.35 1.75 16.51
C HIS A 202 -13.95 3.23 16.40
N PRO A 203 -14.04 4.01 17.50
CA PRO A 203 -13.66 5.42 17.52
C PRO A 203 -12.14 5.61 17.53
N ALA A 204 -11.69 6.83 17.26
CA ALA A 204 -10.27 7.20 17.19
C ALA A 204 -9.50 6.98 18.52
N GLU A 205 -10.21 7.04 19.64
CA GLU A 205 -9.64 7.12 20.99
C GLU A 205 -9.33 5.74 21.59
N SER A 206 -8.50 4.97 20.91
CA SER A 206 -7.91 3.76 21.50
C SER A 206 -6.45 3.58 21.09
N ILE A 207 -5.71 4.69 21.03
CA ILE A 207 -4.26 4.63 21.14
C ILE A 207 -4.00 4.20 22.58
N LYS A 208 -3.52 2.96 22.73
CA LYS A 208 -3.31 2.31 24.01
C LYS A 208 -2.39 3.17 24.89
N ASP A 209 -2.90 3.62 26.03
CA ASP A 209 -2.13 3.85 27.26
C ASP A 209 -1.45 2.53 27.65
N SER A 210 -0.33 2.20 27.01
CA SER A 210 0.47 1.00 27.35
C SER A 210 1.95 1.30 27.54
N GLU A 211 2.34 2.58 27.53
CA GLU A 211 3.71 3.00 27.89
C GLU A 211 3.81 3.71 29.25
N GLU A 212 2.69 4.02 29.93
CA GLU A 212 2.71 4.69 31.23
C GLU A 212 2.23 3.76 32.37
N SER A 213 3.02 2.72 32.69
CA SER A 213 2.83 1.95 33.94
C SER A 213 4.10 1.24 34.41
N LYS A 214 5.25 1.92 34.39
CA LYS A 214 6.48 1.37 34.99
C LYS A 214 7.30 2.29 35.88
N ASP A 215 6.87 3.51 36.20
CA ASP A 215 7.66 4.37 37.09
C ASP A 215 6.81 5.12 38.12
N GLU A 216 5.98 4.41 38.89
CA GLU A 216 5.47 4.95 40.17
C GLU A 216 5.44 3.85 41.23
N SER A 217 6.63 3.44 41.67
CA SER A 217 6.81 2.60 42.86
C SER A 217 8.19 2.83 43.47
N LEU A 218 8.43 4.02 44.00
CA LEU A 218 9.40 4.21 45.09
C LEU A 218 8.78 5.06 46.18
N THR A 219 8.21 4.34 47.14
CA THR A 219 7.88 4.79 48.48
C THR A 219 9.10 5.44 49.14
N ASN A 220 8.91 6.62 49.75
CA ASN A 220 9.63 6.93 50.98
C ASN A 220 8.76 7.81 51.86
N GLY A 221 8.24 7.19 52.92
CA GLY A 221 7.62 7.89 54.03
C GLY A 221 8.68 8.51 54.94
N SER A 222 8.42 9.73 55.38
CA SER A 222 8.89 10.26 56.65
C SER A 222 7.91 11.35 57.06
N GLY A 223 7.16 11.08 58.12
CA GLY A 223 6.09 11.93 58.60
C GLY A 223 6.57 13.04 59.53
N SER A 224 5.74 14.06 59.69
CA SER A 224 5.32 14.52 61.01
C SER A 224 4.06 15.39 60.93
N THR A 225 3.02 14.91 61.61
CA THR A 225 2.11 15.66 62.50
C THR A 225 1.23 16.79 61.95
N THR A 226 -0.07 16.49 61.86
CA THR A 226 -1.20 17.43 62.04
C THR A 226 -1.16 18.10 63.42
N PRO A 227 -1.82 19.26 63.66
CA PRO A 227 -3.22 19.18 64.11
C PRO A 227 -4.17 20.34 63.76
N ARG A 228 -5.45 19.96 63.59
CA ARG A 228 -6.74 20.60 63.96
C ARG A 228 -7.08 22.05 63.55
N SER A 229 -8.22 22.16 62.85
CA SER A 229 -9.10 23.32 62.66
C SER A 229 -9.55 23.97 63.99
N PRO A 230 -10.08 25.22 63.95
CA PRO A 230 -11.55 25.36 63.91
C PRO A 230 -12.13 26.56 63.11
N SER A 231 -13.37 26.33 62.67
CA SER A 231 -14.58 27.18 62.53
C SER A 231 -14.53 28.71 62.41
N ASN A 232 -15.25 29.25 61.40
CA ASN A 232 -16.17 30.41 61.48
C ASN A 232 -16.94 30.47 60.13
N GLU A 233 -18.22 30.09 60.03
CA GLU A 233 -19.45 30.87 60.26
C GLU A 233 -19.60 32.17 59.44
N HIS A 234 -20.72 32.21 58.68
CA HIS A 234 -21.44 33.37 58.11
C HIS A 234 -20.68 34.20 57.04
N ASP A 235 -21.26 34.70 55.95
CA ASP A 235 -22.64 35.12 55.73
C ASP A 235 -22.95 35.19 54.22
N THR A 236 -24.23 35.33 53.94
CA THR A 236 -24.88 35.32 52.63
C THR A 236 -24.97 36.77 52.08
N TRP A 237 -25.41 36.93 50.82
CA TRP A 237 -25.82 38.18 50.11
C TRP A 237 -24.66 39.02 49.50
N GLN A 238 -24.66 39.46 48.24
CA GLN A 238 -25.71 39.68 47.22
C GLN A 238 -25.22 39.30 45.82
#